data_AF-A0A931G9C7-F1
#
_entry.id   AF-A0A931G9C7-F1
#
_cell.length_a   1.000
_cell.length_b   1.000
_cell.length_c   1.000
_cell.angle_alpha   90.00
_cell.angle_beta   90.00
_cell.angle_gamma   90.00
#
_symmetry.space_group_name_H-M   'P 1'
#
loop_
_entity.id
_entity.type
_entity.pdbx_description
1 polymer ?
#
loop_
_entity_poly.entity_id
_entity_poly.type
_entity_poly.pdbx_seq_one_letter_code
_entity_poly.pdbx_strand_id
1 'polypeptide(L)'
;MNDRLKKTRDLQPLLDKIELNALQSLACPSRAAVRRHPETRSDNEYRQAFSQDADRILNSLAFTRYIDKTQVFSLIRNDHLTHRVLHVQLLSRVARTIGRHLRLNQDLIEAAALGHDIGHPPFGHDGERFLSRLTHAHQAGYFHHNVQSIQFLDRIERNGAGWNLSLQTLDAMLCHDGETHVRKLFPHGPRTFDDLDAMIQRFLETEQIGFSPMTLEGC
;
A
#
# COMPACT_ATOMS: atom_id res chain seq x y z
N MET A 1 -10.48 34.10 -8.67
CA MET A 1 -9.66 32.94 -9.11
C MET A 1 -8.26 33.48 -9.39
N ASN A 2 -7.19 32.85 -8.91
CA ASN A 2 -5.85 33.44 -8.99
C ASN A 2 -5.31 33.34 -10.44
N ASP A 3 -5.25 34.46 -11.16
CA ASP A 3 -4.87 34.57 -12.59
C ASP A 3 -3.42 34.11 -12.93
N ARG A 4 -2.70 33.52 -11.97
CA ARG A 4 -1.32 33.04 -12.12
C ARG A 4 -1.19 31.57 -12.50
N LEU A 5 -2.28 30.79 -12.45
CA LEU A 5 -2.26 29.36 -12.78
C LEU A 5 -2.45 29.19 -14.30
N LYS A 6 -1.37 28.84 -15.02
CA LYS A 6 -1.42 28.63 -16.48
C LYS A 6 -1.68 27.16 -16.83
N LYS A 7 -1.28 26.24 -15.95
CA LYS A 7 -1.49 24.80 -16.07
C LYS A 7 -2.02 24.24 -14.77
N THR A 8 -2.81 23.16 -14.81
CA THR A 8 -3.37 22.55 -13.60
C THR A 8 -2.28 22.04 -12.65
N ARG A 9 -1.13 21.57 -13.20
CA ARG A 9 0.04 21.18 -12.39
C ARG A 9 0.57 22.30 -11.47
N ASP A 10 0.33 23.56 -11.81
CA ASP A 10 0.82 24.71 -11.03
C ASP A 10 0.10 24.83 -9.67
N LEU A 11 -0.96 24.05 -9.44
CA LEU A 11 -1.64 23.91 -8.15
C LEU A 11 -0.84 23.06 -7.15
N GLN A 12 0.03 22.16 -7.61
CA GLN A 12 0.67 21.18 -6.74
C GLN A 12 1.56 21.82 -5.65
N PRO A 13 2.39 22.84 -5.93
CA PRO A 13 3.15 23.52 -4.86
C PRO A 13 2.26 24.17 -3.79
N LEU A 14 1.06 24.62 -4.16
CA LEU A 14 0.08 25.14 -3.22
C LEU A 14 -0.51 24.02 -2.36
N LEU A 15 -0.87 22.89 -2.97
CA LEU A 15 -1.38 21.71 -2.26
C LEU A 15 -0.32 21.15 -1.28
N ASP A 16 0.93 21.03 -1.71
CA ASP A 16 2.02 20.58 -0.85
C ASP A 16 2.25 21.52 0.33
N LYS A 17 2.11 22.83 0.13
CA LYS A 17 2.19 23.81 1.22
C LYS A 17 1.03 23.67 2.21
N ILE A 18 -0.19 23.45 1.72
CA ILE A 18 -1.36 23.23 2.57
C ILE A 18 -1.20 21.94 3.38
N GLU A 19 -0.78 20.86 2.74
CA GLU A 19 -0.50 19.56 3.37
C GLU A 19 0.54 19.72 4.51
N LEU A 20 1.69 20.32 4.22
CA LEU A 20 2.75 20.52 5.23
C LEU A 20 2.29 21.30 6.47
N ASN A 21 1.40 22.29 6.30
CA ASN A 21 0.87 23.06 7.42
C ASN A 21 -0.19 22.28 8.23
N ALA A 22 -0.84 21.31 7.60
CA ALA A 22 -1.88 20.49 8.22
C ALA A 22 -1.30 19.29 8.97
N LEU A 23 -0.18 18.73 8.48
CA LEU A 23 0.46 17.55 9.02
C LEU A 23 1.23 17.82 10.33
N GLN A 24 1.35 16.80 11.18
CA GLN A 24 2.28 16.83 12.31
C GLN A 24 3.73 16.60 11.86
N SER A 25 4.70 16.88 12.73
CA SER A 25 6.14 16.79 12.42
C SER A 25 6.65 15.39 12.04
N LEU A 26 5.98 14.33 12.51
CA LEU A 26 6.38 12.94 12.23
C LEU A 26 5.66 12.35 11.02
N ALA A 27 4.70 13.07 10.43
CA ALA A 27 3.96 12.60 9.27
C ALA A 27 4.79 12.67 7.99
N CYS A 28 4.54 11.77 7.05
CA CYS A 28 5.21 11.76 5.76
C CYS A 28 4.48 12.69 4.76
N PRO A 29 5.09 13.80 4.32
CA PRO A 29 4.45 14.66 3.32
C PRO A 29 4.56 14.04 1.91
N SER A 30 3.58 14.32 1.04
CA SER A 30 3.54 13.78 -0.32
C SER A 30 4.77 14.12 -1.16
N ARG A 31 5.40 15.27 -0.91
CA ARG A 31 6.64 15.67 -1.59
C ARG A 31 7.85 14.78 -1.25
N ALA A 32 7.78 13.98 -0.18
CA ALA A 32 8.85 13.07 0.22
C ALA A 32 8.78 11.72 -0.51
N ALA A 33 7.73 11.48 -1.31
CA ALA A 33 7.56 10.24 -2.05
C ALA A 33 8.75 9.95 -2.98
N VAL A 34 9.29 8.73 -2.90
CA VAL A 34 10.39 8.26 -3.75
C VAL A 34 9.85 7.20 -4.70
N ARG A 35 10.15 7.31 -6.00
CA ARG A 35 9.72 6.36 -7.04
C ARG A 35 10.91 5.54 -7.53
N ARG A 36 10.69 4.27 -7.91
CA ARG A 36 11.76 3.40 -8.43
C ARG A 36 12.26 3.92 -9.78
N HIS A 37 11.33 4.36 -10.62
CA HIS A 37 11.62 4.97 -11.91
C HIS A 37 11.21 6.44 -11.94
N PRO A 38 12.05 7.35 -12.46
CA PRO A 38 11.65 8.74 -12.71
C PRO A 38 10.47 8.80 -13.67
N GLU A 39 9.49 9.64 -13.37
CA GLU A 39 8.30 9.82 -14.20
C GLU A 39 8.20 11.24 -14.73
N THR A 40 7.98 11.38 -16.03
CA THR A 40 7.68 12.67 -16.65
C THR A 40 6.26 13.08 -16.28
N ARG A 41 6.12 14.18 -15.52
CA ARG A 41 4.82 14.67 -15.09
C ARG A 41 4.11 15.39 -16.23
N SER A 42 2.86 15.00 -16.48
CA SER A 42 1.97 15.69 -17.41
C SER A 42 1.68 17.11 -16.93
N ASP A 43 1.42 18.02 -17.87
CA ASP A 43 1.01 19.40 -17.59
C ASP A 43 -0.31 19.50 -16.81
N ASN A 44 -1.11 18.44 -16.84
CA ASN A 44 -2.39 18.35 -16.14
C ASN A 44 -2.30 17.58 -14.82
N GLU A 45 -1.12 17.12 -14.40
CA GLU A 45 -0.96 16.34 -13.16
C GLU A 45 -0.83 17.27 -11.95
N TYR A 46 -1.93 17.46 -11.24
CA TYR A 46 -2.00 18.27 -10.02
C TYR A 46 -2.05 17.43 -8.75
N ARG A 47 -2.32 16.12 -8.84
CA ARG A 47 -2.49 15.25 -7.67
C ARG A 47 -1.16 15.08 -6.97
N GLN A 48 -1.22 15.00 -5.65
CA GLN A 48 -0.06 14.74 -4.82
C GLN A 48 0.38 13.27 -4.95
N ALA A 49 1.63 12.97 -4.61
CA ALA A 49 2.24 11.68 -4.97
C ALA A 49 1.49 10.47 -4.38
N PHE A 50 1.03 10.53 -3.14
CA PHE A 50 0.31 9.43 -2.51
C PHE A 50 -1.14 9.33 -2.98
N SER A 51 -1.78 10.45 -3.31
CA SER A 51 -3.09 10.44 -4.01
C SER A 51 -2.98 9.74 -5.37
N GLN A 52 -1.89 9.95 -6.11
CA GLN A 52 -1.63 9.20 -7.34
C GLN A 52 -1.42 7.71 -7.09
N ASP A 53 -0.80 7.32 -5.98
CA ASP A 53 -0.65 5.90 -5.63
C ASP A 53 -1.99 5.23 -5.37
N ALA A 54 -2.85 5.88 -4.58
CA ALA A 54 -4.21 5.40 -4.35
C ALA A 54 -4.97 5.22 -5.67
N ASP A 55 -4.91 6.22 -6.56
CA ASP A 55 -5.55 6.15 -7.88
C ASP A 55 -5.00 5.00 -8.74
N ARG A 56 -3.67 4.79 -8.76
CA ARG A 56 -3.04 3.69 -9.51
C ARG A 56 -3.48 2.33 -8.98
N ILE A 57 -3.57 2.18 -7.65
CA ILE A 57 -4.03 0.95 -7.02
C ILE A 57 -5.51 0.70 -7.36
N LEU A 58 -6.38 1.70 -7.21
CA LEU A 58 -7.80 1.59 -7.52
C LEU A 58 -8.06 1.22 -8.98
N ASN A 59 -7.23 1.69 -9.91
CA ASN A 59 -7.33 1.39 -11.34
C ASN A 59 -6.55 0.14 -11.77
N SER A 60 -5.91 -0.58 -10.85
CA SER A 60 -5.19 -1.82 -11.16
C SER A 60 -6.13 -2.99 -11.43
N LEU A 61 -5.74 -3.90 -12.33
CA LEU A 61 -6.54 -5.11 -12.57
C LEU A 61 -6.52 -6.02 -11.34
N ALA A 62 -5.42 -6.05 -10.60
CA ALA A 62 -5.30 -6.75 -9.34
C ALA A 62 -6.34 -6.29 -8.29
N PHE A 63 -6.59 -4.98 -8.18
CA PHE A 63 -7.64 -4.43 -7.31
C PHE A 63 -9.05 -4.73 -7.83
N THR A 64 -9.28 -4.69 -9.14
CA THR A 64 -10.59 -5.07 -9.70
C THR A 64 -10.91 -6.55 -9.46
N ARG A 65 -9.94 -7.46 -9.64
CA ARG A 65 -10.08 -8.89 -9.33
C ARG A 65 -10.36 -9.16 -7.85
N TYR A 66 -10.11 -8.17 -6.99
CA TYR A 66 -10.39 -8.21 -5.57
C TYR A 66 -11.89 -8.19 -5.24
N ILE A 67 -12.70 -7.63 -6.12
CA ILE A 67 -14.17 -7.53 -5.99
C ILE A 67 -14.79 -8.94 -5.95
N ASP A 68 -14.21 -9.88 -6.69
CA ASP A 68 -14.73 -11.25 -6.84
C ASP A 68 -14.09 -12.28 -5.89
N LYS A 69 -13.15 -11.87 -5.01
CA LYS A 69 -12.53 -12.77 -4.02
C LYS A 69 -13.31 -12.75 -2.69
N THR A 70 -13.76 -13.91 -2.23
CA THR A 70 -14.42 -14.08 -0.92
C THR A 70 -13.41 -14.09 0.23
N GLN A 71 -13.75 -13.43 1.34
CA GLN A 71 -13.01 -13.48 2.61
C GLN A 71 -13.62 -14.53 3.53
N VAL A 72 -12.83 -15.54 3.93
CA VAL A 72 -13.01 -16.52 5.03
C VAL A 72 -14.28 -17.41 5.01
N PHE A 73 -15.43 -16.97 4.52
CA PHE A 73 -16.64 -17.79 4.41
C PHE A 73 -16.94 -18.09 2.94
N SER A 74 -16.44 -19.23 2.46
CA SER A 74 -16.72 -19.73 1.11
C SER A 74 -18.18 -20.18 0.93
N LEU A 75 -18.94 -20.27 2.04
CA LEU A 75 -20.32 -20.73 2.09
C LEU A 75 -20.98 -20.01 3.29
N ILE A 76 -22.04 -19.24 3.07
CA ILE A 76 -23.22 -19.01 3.94
C ILE A 76 -23.95 -17.77 3.41
N ARG A 77 -25.17 -17.96 2.89
CA ARG A 77 -26.38 -17.13 2.76
C ARG A 77 -26.44 -15.61 3.13
N ASN A 78 -25.34 -14.90 3.36
CA ASN A 78 -25.24 -13.50 3.73
C ASN A 78 -24.05 -12.84 2.99
N ASP A 79 -24.24 -12.56 1.70
CA ASP A 79 -23.22 -11.97 0.81
C ASP A 79 -22.80 -10.53 1.20
N HIS A 80 -23.45 -9.92 2.19
CA HIS A 80 -23.16 -8.55 2.64
C HIS A 80 -21.88 -8.41 3.48
N LEU A 81 -21.23 -9.52 3.86
CA LEU A 81 -20.04 -9.54 4.75
C LEU A 81 -18.79 -10.20 4.13
N THR A 82 -18.83 -10.64 2.87
CA THR A 82 -17.82 -11.56 2.29
C THR A 82 -16.93 -10.96 1.21
N HIS A 83 -17.18 -9.75 0.73
CA HIS A 83 -16.38 -9.13 -0.33
C HIS A 83 -15.17 -8.40 0.23
N ARG A 84 -13.97 -8.88 -0.12
CA ARG A 84 -12.70 -8.34 0.34
C ARG A 84 -12.47 -6.88 -0.04
N VAL A 85 -13.10 -6.44 -1.14
CA VAL A 85 -13.12 -5.02 -1.52
C VAL A 85 -13.83 -4.14 -0.47
N LEU A 86 -14.92 -4.61 0.15
CA LEU A 86 -15.60 -3.87 1.21
C LEU A 86 -14.74 -3.80 2.48
N HIS A 87 -14.06 -4.90 2.82
CA HIS A 87 -13.12 -4.93 3.94
C HIS A 87 -12.03 -3.86 3.78
N VAL A 88 -11.37 -3.82 2.62
CA VAL A 88 -10.30 -2.86 2.31
C VAL A 88 -10.82 -1.41 2.30
N GLN A 89 -12.02 -1.16 1.77
CA GLN A 89 -12.62 0.17 1.78
C GLN A 89 -12.99 0.64 3.20
N LEU A 90 -13.57 -0.25 4.02
CA LEU A 90 -13.87 0.05 5.42
C LEU A 90 -12.60 0.28 6.24
N LEU A 91 -11.56 -0.55 6.04
CA LEU A 91 -10.25 -0.37 6.65
C LEU A 91 -9.66 0.99 6.29
N SER A 92 -9.61 1.33 5.00
CA SER A 92 -9.14 2.65 4.53
C SER A 92 -9.91 3.78 5.21
N ARG A 93 -11.25 3.69 5.32
CA ARG A 93 -12.06 4.72 5.97
C ARG A 93 -11.72 4.90 7.45
N VAL A 94 -11.56 3.80 8.19
CA VAL A 94 -11.20 3.83 9.61
C VAL A 94 -9.78 4.35 9.79
N ALA A 95 -8.82 3.83 9.04
CA ALA A 95 -7.41 4.22 9.09
C ALA A 95 -7.22 5.71 8.79
N ARG A 96 -7.87 6.24 7.75
CA ARG A 96 -7.85 7.69 7.44
C ARG A 96 -8.49 8.54 8.53
N THR A 97 -9.50 8.01 9.23
CA THR A 97 -10.12 8.73 10.35
C THR A 97 -9.16 8.84 11.54
N ILE A 98 -8.45 7.75 11.86
CA ILE A 98 -7.38 7.75 12.85
C ILE A 98 -6.26 8.71 12.41
N GLY A 99 -5.78 8.59 11.17
CA GLY A 99 -4.77 9.46 10.60
C GLY A 99 -5.14 10.93 10.64
N ARG A 100 -6.40 11.28 10.38
CA ARG A 100 -6.89 12.67 10.49
C ARG A 100 -6.77 13.22 11.91
N HIS A 101 -7.16 12.45 12.92
CA HIS A 101 -7.03 12.86 14.32
C HIS A 101 -5.58 12.98 14.77
N LEU A 102 -4.69 12.16 14.19
CA LEU A 102 -3.25 12.21 14.41
C LEU A 102 -2.51 13.18 13.49
N ARG A 103 -3.21 13.90 12.60
CA ARG A 103 -2.64 14.81 11.59
C ARG A 103 -1.58 14.12 10.71
N LEU A 104 -1.84 12.88 10.30
CA LEU A 104 -1.02 12.08 9.39
C LEU A 104 -1.50 12.22 7.94
N ASN A 105 -0.68 11.75 7.00
CA ASN A 105 -1.01 11.78 5.58
C ASN A 105 -2.08 10.75 5.23
N GLN A 106 -3.32 11.23 5.04
CA GLN A 106 -4.47 10.40 4.73
C GLN A 106 -4.38 9.72 3.36
N ASP A 107 -3.65 10.29 2.40
CA ASP A 107 -3.52 9.72 1.06
C ASP A 107 -2.51 8.57 1.06
N LEU A 108 -1.43 8.67 1.85
CA LEU A 108 -0.51 7.54 2.06
C LEU A 108 -1.19 6.39 2.79
N ILE A 109 -1.94 6.70 3.86
CA ILE A 109 -2.75 5.72 4.59
C ILE A 109 -3.75 5.02 3.66
N GLU A 110 -4.43 5.79 2.81
CA GLU A 110 -5.38 5.26 1.83
C GLU A 110 -4.69 4.34 0.82
N ALA A 111 -3.60 4.79 0.21
CA ALA A 111 -2.86 3.99 -0.76
C ALA A 111 -2.38 2.66 -0.16
N ALA A 112 -1.79 2.69 1.04
CA ALA A 112 -1.35 1.50 1.74
C ALA A 112 -2.51 0.56 2.07
N ALA A 113 -3.60 1.09 2.63
CA ALA A 113 -4.78 0.31 2.97
C ALA A 113 -5.43 -0.33 1.74
N LEU A 114 -5.51 0.37 0.61
CA LEU A 114 -6.05 -0.16 -0.63
C LEU A 114 -5.19 -1.28 -1.24
N GLY A 115 -3.87 -1.19 -1.06
CA GLY A 115 -2.91 -2.11 -1.67
C GLY A 115 -2.57 -3.36 -0.85
N HIS A 116 -2.64 -3.29 0.49
CA HIS A 116 -2.02 -4.29 1.37
C HIS A 116 -2.48 -5.73 1.10
N ASP A 117 -3.77 -5.90 0.79
CA ASP A 117 -4.45 -7.20 0.81
C ASP A 117 -4.46 -7.88 -0.59
N ILE A 118 -4.07 -7.16 -1.65
CA ILE A 118 -4.18 -7.56 -3.07
C ILE A 118 -3.62 -8.97 -3.36
N GLY A 119 -2.47 -9.28 -2.76
CA GLY A 119 -1.69 -10.48 -3.00
C GLY A 119 -2.24 -11.74 -2.35
N HIS A 120 -3.28 -11.63 -1.53
CA HIS A 120 -3.75 -12.82 -0.85
C HIS A 120 -4.35 -13.87 -1.81
N PRO A 121 -4.10 -15.14 -1.49
CA PRO A 121 -4.66 -16.26 -2.23
C PRO A 121 -6.14 -16.46 -1.89
N PRO A 122 -6.84 -17.30 -2.67
CA PRO A 122 -8.13 -17.85 -2.27
C PRO A 122 -8.05 -18.50 -0.87
N PHE A 123 -9.16 -18.49 -0.13
CA PHE A 123 -9.26 -19.07 1.23
C PHE A 123 -8.40 -18.40 2.31
N GLY A 124 -7.90 -17.18 2.08
CA GLY A 124 -7.21 -16.38 3.11
C GLY A 124 -5.98 -17.07 3.69
N HIS A 125 -5.81 -17.04 5.02
CA HIS A 125 -4.63 -17.57 5.72
C HIS A 125 -4.43 -19.07 5.52
N ASP A 126 -5.51 -19.85 5.35
CA ASP A 126 -5.37 -21.27 5.06
C ASP A 126 -4.74 -21.48 3.68
N GLY A 127 -5.20 -20.75 2.65
CA GLY A 127 -4.62 -20.78 1.32
C GLY A 127 -3.15 -20.36 1.31
N GLU A 128 -2.81 -19.32 2.08
CA GLU A 128 -1.45 -18.84 2.29
C GLU A 128 -0.55 -19.91 2.92
N ARG A 129 -1.01 -20.56 4.00
CA ARG A 129 -0.27 -21.67 4.63
C ARG A 129 -0.03 -22.84 3.66
N PHE A 130 -1.03 -23.20 2.86
CA PHE A 130 -0.87 -24.27 1.86
C PHE A 130 0.11 -23.89 0.75
N LEU A 131 0.00 -22.69 0.19
CA LEU A 131 0.93 -22.20 -0.83
C LEU A 131 2.36 -22.06 -0.29
N SER A 132 2.51 -21.60 0.95
CA SER A 132 3.82 -21.44 1.59
C SER A 132 4.54 -22.78 1.75
N ARG A 133 3.82 -23.84 2.17
CA ARG A 133 4.36 -25.20 2.21
C ARG A 133 4.77 -25.73 0.83
N LEU A 134 3.94 -25.50 -0.19
CA LEU A 134 4.22 -25.96 -1.56
C LEU A 134 5.43 -25.24 -2.17
N THR A 135 5.44 -23.91 -2.10
CA THR A 135 6.55 -23.09 -2.60
C THR A 135 7.87 -23.44 -1.90
N HIS A 136 7.84 -23.65 -0.58
CA HIS A 136 9.01 -24.08 0.17
C HIS A 136 9.49 -25.47 -0.27
N ALA A 137 8.59 -26.45 -0.40
CA ALA A 137 8.92 -27.81 -0.86
C ALA A 137 9.54 -27.84 -2.28
N HIS A 138 9.21 -26.86 -3.11
CA HIS A 138 9.77 -26.68 -4.46
C HIS A 138 10.95 -25.70 -4.53
N GLN A 139 11.56 -25.35 -3.38
CA GLN A 139 12.73 -24.45 -3.30
C GLN A 139 12.49 -23.05 -3.87
N ALA A 140 11.24 -22.57 -3.84
CA ALA A 140 10.83 -21.24 -4.32
C ALA A 140 10.68 -20.19 -3.19
N GLY A 141 11.10 -20.53 -1.96
CA GLY A 141 10.88 -19.70 -0.77
C GLY A 141 9.52 -19.90 -0.13
N TYR A 142 9.19 -19.07 0.87
CA TYR A 142 7.88 -19.03 1.53
C TYR A 142 6.93 -18.09 0.81
N PHE A 143 5.65 -18.42 0.81
CA PHE A 143 4.59 -17.58 0.27
C PHE A 143 4.09 -16.62 1.35
N HIS A 144 4.00 -15.34 0.99
CA HIS A 144 3.51 -14.26 1.84
C HIS A 144 2.62 -13.32 1.03
N HIS A 145 1.41 -13.05 1.50
CA HIS A 145 0.44 -12.26 0.74
C HIS A 145 0.89 -10.80 0.54
N ASN A 146 1.48 -10.18 1.54
CA ASN A 146 2.03 -8.82 1.49
C ASN A 146 3.13 -8.71 0.42
N VAL A 147 4.07 -9.68 0.35
CA VAL A 147 5.06 -9.75 -0.73
C VAL A 147 4.37 -9.87 -2.08
N GLN A 148 3.34 -10.71 -2.17
CA GLN A 148 2.59 -10.91 -3.40
C GLN A 148 1.82 -9.65 -3.84
N SER A 149 1.33 -8.83 -2.90
CA SER A 149 0.71 -7.52 -3.18
C SER A 149 1.71 -6.60 -3.88
N ILE A 150 2.95 -6.56 -3.39
CA ILE A 150 4.05 -5.80 -4.00
C ILE A 150 4.37 -6.35 -5.38
N GLN A 151 4.51 -7.67 -5.55
CA GLN A 151 4.83 -8.29 -6.84
C GLN A 151 3.80 -7.92 -7.92
N PHE A 152 2.50 -7.95 -7.59
CA PHE A 152 1.47 -7.57 -8.54
C PHE A 152 1.61 -6.11 -9.00
N LEU A 153 1.76 -5.20 -8.05
CA LEU A 153 1.75 -3.76 -8.34
C LEU A 153 3.08 -3.23 -8.87
N ASP A 154 4.22 -3.82 -8.49
CA ASP A 154 5.56 -3.36 -8.88
C ASP A 154 6.04 -4.04 -10.17
N ARG A 155 5.64 -5.28 -10.45
CA ARG A 155 6.24 -6.08 -11.53
C ARG A 155 5.28 -6.74 -12.52
N ILE A 156 4.05 -7.08 -12.14
CA ILE A 156 3.17 -7.89 -13.01
C ILE A 156 2.19 -7.02 -13.80
N GLU A 157 1.56 -6.05 -13.12
CA GLU A 157 0.56 -5.17 -13.72
C GLU A 157 1.14 -4.38 -14.91
N ARG A 158 0.25 -3.89 -15.78
CA ARG A 158 0.62 -3.15 -17.00
C ARG A 158 1.62 -3.90 -17.89
N ASN A 159 1.37 -5.20 -18.10
CA ASN A 159 2.18 -6.08 -18.96
C ASN A 159 3.66 -6.13 -18.54
N GLY A 160 3.93 -6.22 -17.24
CA GLY A 160 5.30 -6.30 -16.73
C GLY A 160 5.94 -4.96 -16.36
N ALA A 161 5.26 -3.83 -16.59
CA ALA A 161 5.80 -2.50 -16.31
C ALA A 161 5.57 -2.01 -14.88
N GLY A 162 4.57 -2.58 -14.19
CA GLY A 162 4.16 -2.13 -12.86
C GLY A 162 3.51 -0.74 -12.84
N TRP A 163 2.99 -0.40 -11.68
CA TRP A 163 2.39 0.90 -11.38
C TRP A 163 3.41 1.92 -10.83
N ASN A 164 4.65 1.50 -10.58
CA ASN A 164 5.74 2.36 -10.08
C ASN A 164 5.29 3.19 -8.87
N LEU A 165 4.69 2.54 -7.88
CA LEU A 165 4.21 3.20 -6.65
C LEU A 165 5.38 3.80 -5.85
N SER A 166 5.08 4.70 -4.93
CA SER A 166 6.13 5.25 -4.07
C SER A 166 6.65 4.20 -3.07
N LEU A 167 7.93 4.34 -2.70
CA LEU A 167 8.61 3.50 -1.71
C LEU A 167 7.82 3.43 -0.40
N GLN A 168 7.32 4.58 0.07
CA GLN A 168 6.57 4.67 1.32
C GLN A 168 5.26 3.86 1.27
N THR A 169 4.56 3.89 0.14
CA THR A 169 3.35 3.08 -0.06
C THR A 169 3.69 1.59 -0.07
N LEU A 170 4.72 1.20 -0.83
CA LEU A 170 5.16 -0.20 -0.93
C LEU A 170 5.67 -0.74 0.43
N ASP A 171 6.42 0.08 1.17
CA ASP A 171 6.92 -0.25 2.50
C ASP A 171 5.78 -0.46 3.49
N ALA A 172 4.80 0.45 3.53
CA ALA A 172 3.63 0.34 4.38
C ALA A 172 2.81 -0.92 4.07
N MET A 173 2.62 -1.24 2.79
CA MET A 173 1.95 -2.47 2.36
C MET A 173 2.74 -3.73 2.77
N LEU A 174 4.06 -3.71 2.62
CA LEU A 174 4.91 -4.87 2.97
C LEU A 174 4.97 -5.09 4.48
N CYS A 175 5.00 -4.03 5.28
CA CYS A 175 5.08 -4.12 6.73
C CYS A 175 3.73 -4.40 7.43
N HIS A 176 2.63 -4.41 6.68
CA HIS A 176 1.33 -4.74 7.24
C HIS A 176 1.27 -6.23 7.60
N ASP A 177 1.13 -6.50 8.89
CA ASP A 177 0.92 -7.84 9.43
C ASP A 177 -0.15 -7.78 10.54
N GLY A 178 -1.22 -8.54 10.34
CA GLY A 178 -2.41 -8.55 11.21
C GLY A 178 -2.19 -9.17 12.59
N GLU A 179 -1.02 -9.77 12.85
CA GLU A 179 -0.75 -10.54 14.07
C GLU A 179 0.35 -9.94 14.96
N THR A 180 0.66 -8.65 14.84
CA THR A 180 1.72 -8.02 15.64
C THR A 180 1.18 -7.38 16.94
N HIS A 181 1.67 -7.85 18.09
CA HIS A 181 1.37 -7.27 19.40
C HIS A 181 2.25 -6.05 19.72
N VAL A 182 2.18 -5.01 18.89
CA VAL A 182 2.95 -3.78 19.12
C VAL A 182 2.15 -2.85 20.05
N ARG A 183 2.70 -2.53 21.22
CA ARG A 183 2.07 -1.63 22.20
C ARG A 183 2.33 -0.14 21.94
N LYS A 184 3.18 0.19 20.96
CA LYS A 184 3.57 1.56 20.63
C LYS A 184 3.81 1.69 19.12
N LEU A 185 3.29 2.76 18.52
CA LEU A 185 3.50 3.07 17.11
C LEU A 185 4.81 3.87 16.98
N PHE A 186 5.81 3.30 16.33
CA PHE A 186 7.04 4.01 15.96
C PHE A 186 7.53 3.55 14.59
N PRO A 187 7.84 4.50 13.68
CA PRO A 187 8.47 4.14 12.42
C PRO A 187 9.92 3.71 12.64
N HIS A 188 10.41 2.81 11.80
CA HIS A 188 11.80 2.37 11.82
C HIS A 188 12.77 3.47 11.35
N GLY A 189 12.29 4.41 10.53
CA GLY A 189 13.11 5.45 9.90
C GLY A 189 13.21 5.28 8.38
N PRO A 190 13.96 6.17 7.69
CA PRO A 190 14.02 6.18 6.23
C PRO A 190 14.66 4.91 5.67
N ARG A 191 14.17 4.48 4.50
CA ARG A 191 14.63 3.32 3.73
C ARG A 191 14.85 3.72 2.27
N THR A 192 15.56 2.87 1.55
CA THR A 192 15.75 2.91 0.10
C THR A 192 15.03 1.74 -0.58
N PHE A 193 14.98 1.73 -1.91
CA PHE A 193 14.47 0.58 -2.66
C PHE A 193 15.34 -0.68 -2.48
N ASP A 194 16.65 -0.51 -2.26
CA ASP A 194 17.54 -1.64 -1.97
C ASP A 194 17.19 -2.28 -0.61
N ASP A 195 16.85 -1.46 0.39
CA ASP A 195 16.36 -1.94 1.69
C ASP A 195 15.02 -2.69 1.54
N LEU A 196 14.09 -2.16 0.75
CA LEU A 196 12.81 -2.81 0.45
C LEU A 196 13.03 -4.16 -0.25
N ASP A 197 13.89 -4.21 -1.26
CA ASP A 197 14.20 -5.43 -2.00
C ASP A 197 14.87 -6.47 -1.07
N ALA A 198 15.74 -6.05 -0.16
CA ALA A 198 16.33 -6.91 0.87
C ALA A 198 15.29 -7.43 1.87
N MET A 199 14.33 -6.61 2.29
CA MET A 199 13.21 -7.03 3.14
C MET A 199 12.37 -8.10 2.45
N ILE A 200 12.05 -7.92 1.16
CA ILE A 200 11.30 -8.91 0.37
C ILE A 200 12.05 -10.24 0.32
N GLN A 201 13.38 -10.25 0.12
CA GLN A 201 14.15 -11.49 0.15
C GLN A 201 14.06 -12.18 1.51
N ARG A 202 14.13 -11.43 2.61
CA ARG A 202 13.99 -12.00 3.96
C ARG A 202 12.62 -12.63 4.21
N PHE A 203 11.54 -12.08 3.66
CA PHE A 203 10.22 -12.72 3.68
C PHE A 203 10.25 -14.07 2.94
N LEU A 204 10.88 -14.14 1.77
CA LEU A 204 10.96 -15.39 1.00
C LEU A 204 11.78 -16.47 1.72
N GLU A 205 12.69 -16.10 2.62
CA GLU A 205 13.55 -17.02 3.37
C GLU A 205 12.93 -17.52 4.68
N THR A 206 11.92 -16.83 5.24
CA THR A 206 11.39 -17.10 6.59
C THR A 206 9.85 -17.08 6.64
N GLU A 207 9.23 -18.02 7.37
CA GLU A 207 7.76 -18.11 7.48
C GLU A 207 7.12 -17.05 8.40
N GLN A 208 7.85 -16.55 9.40
CA GLN A 208 7.38 -15.49 10.30
C GLN A 208 8.42 -14.38 10.40
N ILE A 209 8.14 -13.24 9.78
CA ILE A 209 8.96 -12.04 9.90
C ILE A 209 8.06 -10.81 9.88
N GLY A 210 8.22 -9.95 10.89
CA GLY A 210 7.53 -8.67 10.98
C GLY A 210 8.55 -7.55 10.89
N PHE A 211 8.24 -6.52 10.10
CA PHE A 211 9.02 -5.30 10.04
C PHE A 211 8.15 -4.13 10.49
N SER A 212 8.76 -3.18 11.21
CA SER A 212 8.11 -1.90 11.44
C SER A 212 8.19 -1.05 10.16
N PRO A 213 7.11 -0.37 9.76
CA PRO A 213 7.11 0.52 8.60
C PRO A 213 8.08 1.70 8.74
N MET A 214 8.46 2.29 7.61
CA MET A 214 9.34 3.45 7.54
C MET A 214 8.65 4.77 7.91
N THR A 215 7.31 4.81 7.84
CA THR A 215 6.48 5.98 8.14
C THR A 215 5.45 5.68 9.23
N LEU A 216 4.99 6.74 9.91
CA LEU A 216 3.93 6.60 10.92
C LEU A 216 2.58 6.26 10.28
N GLU A 217 2.37 6.63 9.01
CA GLU A 217 1.21 6.28 8.21
C GLU A 217 1.10 4.79 7.90
N GLY A 218 2.22 4.07 7.84
CA GLY A 218 2.22 2.63 7.62
C GLY A 218 2.03 1.80 8.90
N CYS A 219 2.14 2.43 10.08
CA CYS A 219 2.12 1.77 11.39
C CYS A 219 0.71 1.39 11.86
#